data_AF-A0A8T5AIX3-F1
#
_entry.id   AF-A0A8T5AIX3-F1
#
_cell.length_a   1.000
_cell.length_b   1.000
_cell.length_c   1.000
_cell.angle_alpha   90.00
_cell.angle_beta   90.00
_cell.angle_gamma   90.00
#
_symmetry.space_group_name_H-M   'P 1'
#
loop_
_entity.id
_entity.type
_entity.pdbx_description
1 polymer ?
#
loop_
_entity_poly.entity_id
_entity_poly.type
_entity_poly.pdbx_seq_one_letter_code
_entity_poly.pdbx_strand_id
1 'polypeptide(L)'
;MSSSDRDSWKNRILGIAMEQLQKAIVSGVRRGLMRLLRIIVFAIAGVIVLAAGILFLWVGFYYYLSTSLPPWVAWLIVGFTSMLLGLILLLAAYLTR
;
A
#
# COMPACT_ATOMS: atom_id res chain seq x y z
N MET A 1 48.17 17.39 32.62
CA MET A 1 47.02 16.48 32.40
C MET A 1 47.56 15.08 32.18
N SER A 2 47.28 14.16 33.10
CA SER A 2 47.72 12.75 33.01
C SER A 2 47.03 12.04 31.83
N SER A 3 47.66 11.03 31.23
CA SER A 3 47.07 10.25 30.12
C SER A 3 45.71 9.65 30.49
N SER A 4 45.54 9.23 31.74
CA SER A 4 44.31 8.67 32.31
C SER A 4 43.09 9.61 32.20
N ASP A 5 43.27 10.92 32.33
CA ASP A 5 42.17 11.90 32.22
C ASP A 5 41.65 12.04 30.79
N ARG A 6 42.52 11.88 29.78
CA ARG A 6 42.11 11.96 28.36
C ARG A 6 41.24 10.80 27.95
N ASP A 7 41.49 9.62 28.51
CA ASP A 7 40.78 8.39 28.16
C ASP A 7 39.37 8.39 28.76
N SER A 8 39.24 8.89 30.00
CA SER A 8 37.95 9.15 30.67
C SER A 8 37.07 10.14 29.88
N TRP A 9 37.67 11.24 29.42
CA TRP A 9 36.94 12.26 28.65
C TRP A 9 36.49 11.75 27.28
N LYS A 10 37.35 11.00 26.58
CA LYS A 10 37.00 10.35 25.31
C LYS A 10 35.81 9.39 25.45
N ASN A 11 35.83 8.53 26.46
CA ASN A 11 34.76 7.55 26.66
C ASN A 11 33.42 8.21 27.00
N ARG A 12 33.44 9.32 27.76
CA ARG A 12 32.23 10.11 28.04
C ARG A 12 31.64 10.72 26.77
N ILE A 13 32.46 11.29 25.90
CA ILE A 13 31.97 11.91 24.64
C ILE A 13 31.51 10.87 23.63
N LEU A 14 32.13 9.70 23.60
CA LEU A 14 31.68 8.60 22.75
C LEU A 14 30.32 8.04 23.20
N GLY A 15 30.07 7.89 24.50
CA GLY A 15 28.76 7.47 25.03
C GLY A 15 27.65 8.48 24.70
N ILE A 16 27.89 9.74 25.08
CA ILE A 16 27.54 10.99 24.37
C ILE A 16 26.89 10.84 22.99
N ALA A 17 27.79 10.77 22.02
CA ALA A 17 27.47 10.72 20.60
C ALA A 17 26.66 9.47 20.23
N MET A 18 26.97 8.31 20.82
CA MET A 18 26.34 7.04 20.46
C MET A 18 24.85 6.99 20.85
N GLU A 19 24.48 7.52 22.03
CA GLU A 19 23.06 7.63 22.44
C GLU A 19 22.28 8.56 21.51
N GLN A 20 22.87 9.69 21.11
CA GLN A 20 22.23 10.61 20.18
C GLN A 20 22.07 9.99 18.78
N LEU A 21 23.08 9.23 18.34
CA LEU A 21 23.04 8.52 17.06
C LEU A 21 21.93 7.45 17.05
N GLN A 22 21.81 6.66 18.13
CA GLN A 22 20.72 5.69 18.26
C GLN A 22 19.35 6.36 18.27
N LYS A 23 19.16 7.45 19.03
CA LYS A 23 17.90 8.21 19.02
C LYS A 23 17.58 8.78 17.64
N ALA A 24 18.58 9.31 16.94
CA ALA A 24 18.42 9.83 15.60
C ALA A 24 17.99 8.74 14.61
N ILE A 25 18.67 7.58 14.63
CA ILE A 25 18.33 6.42 13.78
C ILE A 25 16.91 5.91 14.09
N VAL A 26 16.59 5.66 15.36
CA VAL A 26 15.26 5.16 15.77
C VAL A 26 14.16 6.13 15.35
N SER A 27 14.38 7.44 15.52
CA SER A 27 13.41 8.45 15.10
C SER A 27 13.27 8.53 13.56
N GLY A 28 14.35 8.31 12.82
CA GLY A 28 14.35 8.26 11.35
C GLY A 28 13.57 7.06 10.84
N VAL A 29 13.87 5.88 11.38
CA VAL A 29 13.18 4.62 11.05
C VAL A 29 11.70 4.71 11.38
N ARG A 30 11.33 5.22 12.58
CA ARG A 30 9.92 5.35 12.99
C ARG A 30 9.12 6.26 12.04
N ARG A 31 9.72 7.36 11.59
CA ARG A 31 9.09 8.28 10.61
C ARG A 31 8.93 7.64 9.24
N GLY A 32 9.94 6.90 8.78
CA GLY A 32 9.87 6.13 7.53
C GLY A 32 8.77 5.06 7.60
N LEU A 33 8.72 4.31 8.69
CA LEU A 33 7.73 3.26 8.92
C LEU A 33 6.30 3.81 8.95
N MET A 34 6.07 4.93 9.64
CA MET A 34 4.75 5.57 9.67
C MET A 34 4.28 6.04 8.30
N ARG A 35 5.19 6.56 7.46
CA ARG A 35 4.85 6.93 6.07
C ARG A 35 4.46 5.72 5.24
N LEU A 36 5.25 4.64 5.30
CA LEU A 36 4.94 3.38 4.62
C LEU A 36 3.59 2.83 5.06
N LEU A 37 3.34 2.79 6.38
CA LEU A 37 2.07 2.31 6.91
C LEU A 37 0.89 3.13 6.38
N ARG A 38 1.03 4.46 6.31
CA ARG A 38 -0.02 5.34 5.77
C ARG A 38 -0.27 5.10 4.29
N ILE A 39 0.77 4.88 3.50
CA ILE A 39 0.65 4.55 2.06
C ILE A 39 -0.08 3.22 1.89
N ILE A 40 0.29 2.20 2.67
CA ILE A 40 -0.36 0.88 2.64
C ILE A 40 -1.83 1.01 3.00
N VAL A 41 -2.17 1.75 4.06
CA VAL A 41 -3.56 1.98 4.46
C VAL A 41 -4.36 2.66 3.35
N PHE A 42 -3.80 3.69 2.71
CA PHE A 42 -4.45 4.36 1.57
C PHE A 42 -4.62 3.43 0.37
N ALA A 43 -3.62 2.60 0.07
CA ALA A 43 -3.68 1.63 -1.00
C ALA A 43 -4.79 0.60 -0.75
N ILE A 44 -4.87 0.05 0.46
CA ILE A 44 -5.92 -0.91 0.85
C ILE A 44 -7.30 -0.24 0.76
N ALA A 45 -7.46 0.97 1.29
CA ALA A 45 -8.72 1.70 1.20
C ALA A 45 -9.14 1.95 -0.26
N GLY A 46 -8.19 2.33 -1.12
CA GLY A 46 -8.43 2.50 -2.55
C GLY A 46 -8.88 1.21 -3.23
N VAL A 47 -8.24 0.08 -2.91
CA VAL A 47 -8.62 -1.24 -3.42
C VAL A 47 -10.04 -1.62 -2.97
N ILE A 48 -10.39 -1.40 -1.71
CA ILE A 48 -11.73 -1.70 -1.18
C ILE A 48 -12.78 -0.85 -1.90
N VAL A 49 -12.53 0.45 -2.10
CA VAL A 49 -13.44 1.35 -2.81
C VAL A 49 -13.59 0.94 -4.27
N LEU A 50 -12.49 0.58 -4.94
CA LEU A 50 -12.54 0.05 -6.31
C LEU A 50 -13.36 -1.25 -6.38
N ALA A 51 -13.11 -2.20 -5.48
CA ALA A 51 -13.83 -3.46 -5.43
C ALA A 51 -15.34 -3.23 -5.17
N ALA A 52 -15.68 -2.34 -4.24
CA ALA A 52 -17.06 -1.97 -3.95
C ALA A 52 -17.72 -1.29 -5.15
N GLY A 53 -17.02 -0.39 -5.86
CA GLY A 53 -17.51 0.25 -7.06
C GLY A 53 -17.76 -0.74 -8.20
N ILE A 54 -16.85 -1.71 -8.40
CA ILE A 54 -17.01 -2.78 -9.39
C ILE A 54 -18.22 -3.66 -9.04
N LEU A 55 -18.37 -4.07 -7.78
CA LEU A 55 -19.51 -4.86 -7.33
C LEU A 55 -20.82 -4.09 -7.50
N PHE A 56 -20.83 -2.79 -7.17
CA PHE A 56 -21.99 -1.94 -7.37
C PHE A 56 -22.35 -1.80 -8.85
N LEU A 57 -21.36 -1.60 -9.72
CA LEU A 57 -21.57 -1.59 -11.17
C LEU A 57 -22.14 -2.92 -11.65
N TRP A 58 -21.58 -4.04 -11.19
CA TRP A 58 -22.02 -5.39 -11.53
C TRP A 58 -23.48 -5.63 -11.15
N VAL A 59 -23.86 -5.28 -9.91
CA VAL A 59 -25.24 -5.45 -9.42
C VAL A 59 -26.20 -4.51 -10.15
N GLY A 60 -25.83 -3.24 -10.35
CA GLY A 60 -26.65 -2.29 -11.08
C GLY A 60 -26.85 -2.68 -12.55
N PHE A 61 -25.78 -3.16 -13.20
CA PHE A 61 -25.84 -3.64 -14.58
C PHE A 61 -26.66 -4.92 -14.72
N TYR A 62 -26.53 -5.84 -13.75
CA TYR A 62 -27.38 -7.03 -13.67
C TYR A 62 -28.86 -6.67 -13.53
N TYR A 63 -29.20 -5.73 -12.64
CA TYR A 63 -30.58 -5.30 -12.43
C TYR A 63 -31.17 -4.60 -13.66
N TYR A 64 -30.36 -3.74 -14.30
CA TYR A 64 -30.73 -3.07 -15.54
C TYR A 64 -30.98 -4.07 -16.68
N LEU A 65 -30.09 -5.07 -16.85
CA LEU A 65 -30.29 -6.10 -17.87
C LEU A 65 -31.43 -7.06 -17.54
N SER A 66 -31.61 -7.42 -16.27
CA SER A 66 -32.72 -8.29 -15.83
C SER A 66 -34.09 -7.70 -16.13
N THR A 67 -34.17 -6.39 -16.39
CA THR A 67 -35.42 -5.72 -16.77
C THR A 67 -35.78 -5.98 -18.25
N SER A 68 -34.80 -6.32 -19.09
CA SER A 68 -34.98 -6.50 -20.55
C SER A 68 -34.56 -7.89 -21.07
N LEU A 69 -33.77 -8.64 -20.31
CA LEU A 69 -33.16 -9.91 -20.72
C LEU A 69 -33.25 -10.97 -19.60
N PRO A 70 -33.18 -12.28 -19.96
CA PRO A 70 -33.15 -13.36 -18.99
C PRO A 70 -31.94 -13.25 -18.03
N PRO A 71 -32.10 -13.56 -16.73
CA PRO A 71 -31.06 -13.40 -15.70
C PRO A 71 -29.72 -14.08 -16.01
N TRP A 72 -29.76 -15.20 -16.73
CA TRP A 72 -28.57 -15.94 -17.17
C TRP A 72 -27.70 -15.16 -18.15
N VAL A 73 -28.31 -14.36 -19.03
CA VAL A 73 -27.61 -13.56 -20.04
C VAL A 73 -26.91 -12.36 -19.37
N ALA A 74 -27.56 -11.76 -18.37
CA ALA A 74 -26.98 -10.69 -17.57
C ALA A 74 -25.69 -11.14 -16.87
N TRP A 75 -25.71 -12.32 -16.26
CA TRP A 75 -24.55 -12.89 -15.57
C TRP A 75 -23.37 -13.19 -16.51
N LEU A 76 -23.67 -13.66 -17.73
CA LEU A 76 -22.65 -13.89 -18.77
C LEU A 76 -21.97 -12.58 -19.22
N ILE A 77 -22.73 -11.52 -19.46
CA ILE A 77 -22.17 -10.24 -19.92
C ILE A 77 -21.28 -9.62 -18.84
N VAL A 78 -21.74 -9.73 -17.61
CA VAL A 78 -21.03 -9.29 -16.43
C VAL A 78 -19.71 -10.08 -16.28
N GLY A 79 -19.74 -11.41 -16.37
CA GLY A 79 -18.52 -12.24 -16.40
C GLY A 79 -17.56 -11.89 -17.55
N PHE A 80 -18.09 -11.65 -18.76
CA PHE A 80 -17.30 -11.32 -19.94
C PHE A 80 -16.59 -9.96 -19.80
N THR A 81 -17.28 -8.96 -19.25
CA THR A 81 -16.69 -7.64 -19.01
C THR A 81 -15.59 -7.67 -17.97
N SER A 82 -15.73 -8.44 -16.87
CA SER A 82 -14.62 -8.61 -15.91
C SER A 82 -13.45 -9.39 -16.50
N MET A 83 -13.70 -10.41 -17.32
CA MET A 83 -12.65 -11.13 -18.02
C MET A 83 -11.87 -10.20 -18.97
N LEU A 84 -12.56 -9.32 -19.70
CA LEU A 84 -11.95 -8.31 -20.56
C LEU A 84 -11.12 -7.29 -19.74
N LEU A 85 -11.66 -6.83 -18.61
CA LEU A 85 -10.97 -5.90 -17.73
C LEU A 85 -9.68 -6.52 -17.17
N GLY A 86 -9.76 -7.77 -16.70
CA GLY A 86 -8.63 -8.54 -16.22
C GLY A 86 -7.57 -8.74 -17.30
N LEU A 87 -8.00 -9.01 -18.55
CA LEU A 87 -7.10 -9.13 -19.69
C LEU A 87 -6.38 -7.82 -20.00
N ILE A 88 -7.09 -6.69 -20.01
CA ILE A 88 -6.50 -5.36 -20.23
C ILE A 88 -5.50 -5.04 -19.12
N LEU A 89 -5.83 -5.33 -17.86
CA LEU A 89 -4.94 -5.14 -16.72
C LEU A 89 -3.68 -6.00 -16.85
N LEU A 90 -3.84 -7.26 -17.26
CA LEU A 90 -2.73 -8.18 -17.49
C LEU A 90 -1.82 -7.68 -18.62
N LEU A 91 -2.41 -7.16 -19.70
CA LEU A 91 -1.68 -6.57 -20.82
C LEU A 91 -0.91 -5.32 -20.40
N ALA A 92 -1.54 -4.43 -19.63
CA ALA A 92 -0.90 -3.24 -19.10
C ALA A 92 0.26 -3.59 -18.15
N ALA A 93 0.08 -4.60 -17.29
CA ALA A 93 1.13 -5.10 -16.41
C ALA A 93 2.30 -5.72 -17.19
N TYR A 94 2.01 -6.43 -18.27
CA TYR A 94 3.04 -6.99 -19.16
C TYR A 94 3.80 -5.89 -19.91
N LEU A 95 3.10 -4.85 -20.39
CA LEU A 95 3.69 -3.76 -21.17
C LEU A 95 4.47 -2.74 -20.33
N THR A 96 4.14 -2.63 -19.04
CA THR A 96 4.84 -1.76 -18.07
C THR A 96 6.14 -2.40 -17.58
N ARG A 97 6.36 -3.69 -17.84
CA ARG A 97 7.56 -4.44 -17.50
C ARG A 97 8.57 -4.42 -18.64
#